data_AF-G3HL26-F1
#
_entry.id   AF-G3HL26-F1
#
_cell.length_a   1.000
_cell.length_b   1.000
_cell.length_c   1.000
_cell.angle_alpha   90.00
_cell.angle_beta   90.00
_cell.angle_gamma   90.00
#
_symmetry.space_group_name_H-M   'P 1'
#
loop_
_entity.id
_entity.type
_entity.pdbx_description
1 polymer ?
#
loop_
_entity_poly.entity_id
_entity_poly.type
_entity_poly.pdbx_seq_one_letter_code
_entity_poly.pdbx_strand_id
1 'polypeptide(L)' 'VRASLESSSKIEGSFNFKQTRCICNDQVNLYWDFPVTQTVTIKILVEIIPEKNICPNDVAVVPISGDMYYTFHTVYVR' A
#
# COMPACT_ATOMS: atom_id res chain seq x y z
N VAL A 1 4.53 -6.57 -5.11
CA VAL A 1 4.24 -5.97 -3.80
C VAL A 1 2.74 -5.88 -3.57
N ARG A 2 2.33 -5.84 -2.31
CA ARG A 2 0.97 -5.53 -1.87
C ARG A 2 1.02 -4.27 -1.02
N ALA A 3 0.22 -3.29 -1.38
CA ALA A 3 0.12 -2.03 -0.66
C ALA A 3 -1.27 -1.88 -0.05
N SER A 4 -1.32 -1.35 1.17
CA SER A 4 -2.55 -1.14 1.92
C SER A 4 -2.40 0.04 2.87
N LEU A 5 -3.54 0.59 3.29
CA LEU A 5 -3.60 1.69 4.24
C LEU A 5 -4.18 1.21 5.57
N GLU A 6 -3.60 1.68 6.67
CA GLU A 6 -4.15 1.56 8.02
C GLU A 6 -4.37 2.97 8.56
N SER A 7 -5.36 3.18 9.42
CA SER A 7 -5.69 4.51 9.95
C SER A 7 -5.96 4.46 11.44
N SER A 8 -5.67 5.56 12.14
CA SER A 8 -5.95 5.73 13.57
C SER A 8 -7.46 5.72 13.90
N SER A 9 -8.31 5.89 12.89
CA SER A 9 -9.76 5.85 13.00
C SER A 9 -10.36 5.15 11.80
N LYS A 10 -11.49 4.45 11.98
CA LYS A 10 -12.15 3.69 10.90
C LYS A 10 -12.51 4.61 9.72
N ILE A 11 -12.03 4.26 8.53
CA ILE A 11 -12.44 4.87 7.25
C ILE A 11 -13.04 3.76 6.40
N GLU A 12 -14.25 3.99 5.91
CA GLU A 12 -15.00 3.02 5.12
C GLU A 12 -14.70 3.13 3.62
N GLY A 13 -15.13 2.11 2.88
CA GLY A 13 -15.06 2.10 1.42
C GLY A 13 -13.66 1.81 0.88
N SER A 14 -13.29 2.54 -0.15
CA SER A 14 -12.08 2.37 -0.97
C SER A 14 -10.77 2.49 -0.19
N PHE A 15 -10.78 3.12 0.99
CA PHE A 15 -9.62 3.16 1.89
C PHE A 15 -9.07 1.76 2.19
N ASN A 16 -9.95 0.77 2.34
CA ASN A 16 -9.60 -0.60 2.74
C ASN A 16 -9.08 -1.46 1.57
N PHE A 17 -8.96 -0.90 0.36
CA PHE A 17 -8.46 -1.65 -0.78
C PHE A 17 -6.98 -2.01 -0.62
N LYS A 18 -6.69 -3.28 -0.90
CA LYS A 18 -5.32 -3.79 -1.01
C LYS A 18 -4.96 -3.88 -2.47
N GLN A 19 -3.92 -3.18 -2.88
CA GLN A 19 -3.47 -3.17 -4.26
C GLN A 19 -2.22 -4.03 -4.40
N THR A 20 -2.31 -5.08 -5.21
CA THR A 20 -1.16 -5.93 -5.54
C THR A 20 -0.68 -5.62 -6.95
N ARG A 21 0.61 -5.33 -7.09
CA ARG A 21 1.27 -5.04 -8.38
C ARG A 21 2.69 -5.59 -8.41
N CYS A 22 3.14 -6.00 -9.58
CA CYS A 22 4.56 -6.25 -9.83
C CYS A 22 5.28 -4.89 -9.95
N ILE A 23 6.36 -4.69 -9.20
CA ILE A 23 7.21 -3.50 -9.29
C ILE A 23 8.54 -3.94 -9.92
N CYS A 24 8.93 -3.24 -10.98
CA CYS A 24 10.20 -3.39 -11.68
C CYS A 24 10.93 -2.03 -11.68
N ASN A 25 11.95 -1.85 -12.52
CA ASN A 25 12.71 -0.58 -12.61
C ASN A 25 11.87 0.65 -13.00
N ASP A 26 10.62 0.45 -13.43
CA ASP A 26 9.69 1.54 -13.74
C ASP A 26 8.99 2.07 -12.49
N GLN A 27 8.75 3.38 -12.45
CA GLN A 27 7.98 3.98 -11.39
C GLN A 27 6.50 3.56 -11.49
N VAL A 28 6.01 2.85 -10.47
CA VAL A 28 4.61 2.47 -10.33
C VAL A 28 3.95 3.36 -9.27
N ASN A 29 2.93 4.12 -9.68
CA ASN A 29 2.11 4.91 -8.77
C ASN A 29 0.85 4.13 -8.39
N LEU A 30 0.49 4.14 -7.11
CA LEU A 30 -0.72 3.51 -6.57
C LEU A 30 -1.62 4.61 -5.99
N TYR A 31 -2.93 4.50 -6.23
CA TYR A 31 -3.90 5.55 -5.88
C TYR A 31 -5.03 4.98 -5.04
N TRP A 32 -5.38 5.70 -3.97
CA TRP A 32 -6.59 5.49 -3.21
C TRP A 32 -7.37 6.80 -3.22
N ASP A 33 -8.66 6.70 -3.50
CA ASP A 33 -9.58 7.83 -3.45
C ASP A 33 -10.64 7.52 -2.40
N PHE A 34 -10.69 8.29 -1.32
CA PHE A 34 -11.62 8.12 -0.21
C PHE A 34 -11.89 9.47 0.49
N PRO A 35 -13.11 9.68 1.01
CA PRO A 35 -13.41 10.87 1.79
C PRO A 35 -12.80 10.79 3.20
N VAL A 36 -12.33 11.93 3.70
CA VAL A 36 -11.84 12.09 5.08
C VAL A 36 -12.70 13.11 5.80
N THR A 37 -13.42 12.68 6.85
CA THR A 37 -14.36 13.52 7.61
C THR A 37 -13.78 14.06 8.92
N GLN A 38 -12.64 13.53 9.36
CA GLN A 38 -11.98 13.90 10.60
C GLN A 38 -10.46 13.79 10.45
N THR A 39 -9.72 14.54 11.27
CA THR A 39 -8.25 14.46 11.29
C THR A 39 -7.81 13.03 11.63
N VAL A 40 -6.98 12.44 10.77
CA VAL A 40 -6.59 11.03 10.86
C VAL A 40 -5.12 10.84 10.52
N THR A 41 -4.45 9.95 11.24
CA THR A 41 -3.11 9.48 10.88
C THR A 41 -3.24 8.19 10.10
N ILE A 42 -2.69 8.17 8.89
CA ILE A 42 -2.69 7.06 7.96
C ILE A 42 -1.28 6.47 7.95
N LYS A 43 -1.20 5.16 8.14
CA LYS A 43 0.00 4.36 7.89
C LYS A 43 -0.13 3.74 6.51
N ILE A 44 0.81 4.06 5.64
CA ILE A 44 0.94 3.47 4.31
C ILE A 44 1.86 2.26 4.46
N LEU A 45 1.35 1.07 4.16
CA LEU A 45 2.07 -0.19 4.26
C LEU A 45 2.35 -0.75 2.87
N VAL A 46 3.58 -1.21 2.63
CA VAL A 46 3.99 -1.92 1.42
C VAL A 46 4.71 -3.20 1.82
N GLU A 47 4.17 -4.33 1.37
CA GLU A 47 4.69 -5.67 1.62
C GLU A 47 5.19 -6.30 0.31
N ILE A 48 6.36 -6.94 0.35
CA ILE A 48 6.92 -7.73 -0.74
C ILE A 48 6.45 -9.16 -0.55
N ILE A 49 5.42 -9.55 -1.28
CA ILE A 49 4.79 -10.86 -1.17
C ILE A 49 5.19 -11.79 -2.33
N PRO A 50 5.46 -13.08 -2.09
CA PRO A 50 5.73 -14.06 -3.13
C PRO A 50 4.43 -14.65 -3.72
N GLU A 51 3.57 -13.78 -4.26
CA GLU A 51 2.29 -14.18 -4.89
C GLU A 51 2.48 -14.45 -6.39
N LYS A 52 2.02 -15.62 -6.86
CA LYS A 52 2.06 -16.02 -8.27
C LYS A 52 1.02 -15.26 -9.11
N ASN A 53 1.20 -15.25 -10.43
CA ASN A 53 0.37 -14.57 -11.42
C ASN A 53 0.31 -13.04 -11.29
N ILE A 54 1.26 -12.44 -10.55
CA ILE A 54 1.38 -10.98 -10.39
C ILE A 54 2.48 -10.42 -11.30
N CYS A 55 3.64 -11.08 -11.31
CA CYS A 55 4.78 -10.69 -12.13
C CYS A 55 4.87 -11.54 -13.41
N PRO A 56 5.39 -10.98 -14.52
CA PRO A 56 5.59 -11.74 -15.75
C PRO A 56 6.42 -13.01 -15.49
N ASN A 57 5.94 -14.16 -15.99
CA ASN A 57 6.58 -15.47 -15.84
C ASN A 57 6.81 -15.93 -14.38
N ASP A 58 6.12 -15.33 -13.40
CA ASP A 58 6.33 -15.59 -11.98
C ASP A 58 7.77 -15.36 -11.49
N VAL A 59 8.53 -14.51 -12.20
CA VAL A 59 9.89 -14.13 -11.83
C VAL A 59 9.84 -12.82 -11.03
N ALA A 60 10.23 -12.89 -9.75
CA ALA A 60 10.31 -11.74 -8.86
C ALA A 60 11.48 -11.89 -7.89
N VAL A 61 11.96 -10.76 -7.36
CA VAL A 61 13.03 -10.70 -6.36
C VAL A 61 12.42 -10.32 -5.00
N VAL A 62 12.80 -11.05 -3.96
CA VAL A 62 12.48 -10.71 -2.56
C VAL A 62 13.80 -10.39 -1.84
N PRO A 63 13.99 -9.16 -1.35
CA PRO A 63 15.20 -8.79 -0.60
C PRO A 63 15.29 -9.54 0.73
N ILE A 64 16.50 -9.96 1.11
CA ILE A 64 16.77 -10.59 2.41
C ILE A 64 16.68 -9.55 3.55
N SER A 65 16.91 -8.27 3.24
CA SER A 65 16.92 -7.17 4.21
C SER A 65 15.57 -6.89 4.86
N GLY A 66 14.47 -7.33 4.23
CA GLY A 66 13.12 -7.09 4.70
C GLY A 66 12.12 -6.97 3.56
N ASP A 67 10.91 -7.39 3.87
CA ASP A 67 9.76 -7.45 2.97
C ASP A 67 8.67 -6.43 3.32
N MET A 68 8.72 -5.78 4.49
CA MET A 68 7.70 -4.84 4.93
C MET A 68 8.26 -3.44 5.15
N TYR A 69 7.65 -2.46 4.48
CA TYR A 69 8.02 -1.04 4.56
C TYR A 69 6.77 -0.22 4.89
N TYR A 70 6.93 0.82 5.69
CA TYR A 70 5.82 1.71 6.03
C TYR A 70 6.24 3.16 6.23
N THR A 71 5.29 4.06 6.05
CA THR A 71 5.40 5.48 6.41
C THR A 71 4.08 5.97 7.02
N PHE A 72 4.15 7.04 7.81
CA PHE A 72 2.98 7.67 8.41
C PHE A 72 2.73 9.05 7.82
N HIS A 73 1.47 9.37 7.57
CA HIS A 73 1.03 10.69 7.12
C HIS A 73 -0.26 11.08 7.84
N THR A 74 -0.31 12.30 8.37
CA THR A 74 -1.50 12.83 9.03
C THR A 74 -2.24 13.78 8.08
N VAL A 75 -3.52 13.50 7.86
CA VAL A 75 -4.43 14.36 7.09
C VAL A 75 -5.26 15.16 8.08
N TYR A 76 -5.15 16.48 8.01
CA TYR A 76 -5.88 17.40 8.88
C TYR A 76 -7.14 17.91 8.18
N VAL A 77 -8.28 17.73 8.84
CA VAL A 77 -9.57 18.29 8.42
C VAL A 77 -9.86 19.50 9.31
N ARG A 78 -10.14 20.64 8.68
CA ARG A 78 -10.53 21.88 9.37
C ARG A 78 -12.04 22.05 9.37
#